data_AF-A0AAV0VF58-F1
#
_entry.id   AF-A0AAV0VF58-F1
#
_cell.length_a   1.000
_cell.length_b   1.000
_cell.length_c   1.000
_cell.angle_alpha   90.00
_cell.angle_beta   90.00
_cell.angle_gamma   90.00
#
_symmetry.space_group_name_H-M   'P 1'
#
loop_
_entity.id
_entity.type
_entity.pdbx_description
1 polymer ?
#
loop_
_entity_poly.entity_id
_entity_poly.type
_entity_poly.pdbx_seq_one_letter_code
_entity_poly.pdbx_strand_id
1 'polypeptide(L)'
;MHNVCCSVECQIIYTTSQLAKLRKTNVFNATFHIWHHGHFGTINKLRLGRLPSAPVDWAEINAAWGQVTLLLVSLARYMNLKFEKYRLVPYGNHSYVEVLGEKKTLPLYGQGGIRFVWNTKFDLAMVAFLDCLQQFKEEVEKGNSGFHLPYRMEKGKIEDSATGNTYNIRIQLNSEEGWTKALKFMLTNLKWGLGWVSAKINHEM
;
A
#
# COMPACT_ATOMS: atom_id res chain seq x y z
N MET A 1 -14.83 -22.89 48.42
CA MET A 1 -14.35 -21.64 47.78
C MET A 1 -13.23 -21.82 46.76
N HIS A 2 -12.80 -23.05 46.41
CA HIS A 2 -11.66 -23.27 45.49
C HIS A 2 -11.99 -23.27 43.98
N ASN A 3 -13.26 -23.41 43.57
CA ASN A 3 -13.62 -23.53 42.14
C ASN A 3 -13.92 -22.20 41.42
N VAL A 4 -14.03 -21.08 42.14
CA VAL A 4 -14.39 -19.77 41.54
C VAL A 4 -13.15 -19.06 40.97
N CYS A 5 -11.97 -19.25 41.56
CA CYS A 5 -10.73 -18.60 41.13
C CYS A 5 -10.28 -19.09 39.73
N CYS A 6 -10.36 -20.40 39.49
CA CYS A 6 -9.99 -21.02 38.21
C CYS A 6 -10.92 -20.59 37.04
N SER A 7 -12.20 -20.31 37.34
CA SER A 7 -13.16 -19.78 36.37
C SER A 7 -12.81 -18.35 35.95
N VAL A 8 -12.45 -17.49 36.91
CA VAL A 8 -12.12 -16.08 36.65
C VAL A 8 -10.79 -15.96 35.91
N GLU A 9 -9.78 -16.76 36.25
CA GLU A 9 -8.51 -16.82 35.51
C GLU A 9 -8.70 -17.33 34.08
N CYS A 10 -9.51 -18.37 33.86
CA CYS A 10 -9.88 -18.81 32.52
C CYS A 10 -10.59 -17.70 31.73
N GLN A 11 -11.47 -16.94 32.37
CA GLN A 11 -12.15 -15.81 31.73
C GLN A 11 -11.21 -14.65 31.44
N ILE A 12 -10.25 -14.35 32.32
CA ILE A 12 -9.23 -13.33 32.10
C ILE A 12 -8.33 -13.75 30.94
N ILE A 13 -7.85 -14.99 30.90
CA ILE A 13 -7.01 -15.54 29.82
C ILE A 13 -7.77 -15.52 28.49
N TYR A 14 -9.03 -15.96 28.50
CA TYR A 14 -9.89 -15.92 27.32
C TYR A 14 -10.11 -14.48 26.84
N THR A 15 -10.49 -13.56 27.73
CA THR A 15 -10.77 -12.16 27.37
C THR A 15 -9.52 -11.40 26.94
N THR A 16 -8.36 -11.66 27.58
CA THR A 16 -7.07 -11.10 27.18
C THR A 16 -6.59 -11.67 25.85
N SER A 17 -6.85 -12.95 25.56
CA SER A 17 -6.57 -13.54 24.25
C SER A 17 -7.43 -12.90 23.15
N GLN A 18 -8.72 -12.66 23.40
CA GLN A 18 -9.61 -11.97 22.45
C GLN A 18 -9.19 -10.51 22.27
N LEU A 19 -8.83 -9.81 23.34
CA LEU A 19 -8.30 -8.44 23.27
C LEU A 19 -6.97 -8.36 22.53
N ALA A 20 -6.07 -9.33 22.69
CA ALA A 20 -4.82 -9.41 21.94
C ALA A 20 -5.06 -9.67 20.45
N LYS A 21 -6.03 -10.53 20.12
CA LYS A 21 -6.48 -10.81 18.74
C LYS A 21 -7.06 -9.56 18.08
N LEU A 22 -7.94 -8.86 18.78
CA LEU A 22 -8.51 -7.59 18.33
C LEU A 22 -7.44 -6.48 18.21
N ARG A 23 -6.45 -6.41 19.12
CA ARG A 23 -5.42 -5.36 19.09
C ARG A 23 -4.59 -5.39 17.80
N LYS A 24 -4.08 -6.54 17.36
CA LYS A 24 -3.12 -6.58 16.24
C LYS A 24 -3.77 -6.36 14.87
N THR A 25 -4.97 -6.91 14.66
CA THR A 25 -5.77 -6.74 13.43
C THR A 25 -6.36 -5.35 13.32
N ASN A 26 -6.63 -4.73 14.46
CA ASN A 26 -6.98 -3.32 14.57
C ASN A 26 -5.76 -2.43 14.28
N VAL A 27 -4.54 -2.74 14.75
CA VAL A 27 -3.38 -1.84 14.59
C VAL A 27 -3.11 -1.48 13.13
N PHE A 28 -3.02 -2.43 12.19
CA PHE A 28 -2.75 -2.05 10.79
C PHE A 28 -3.92 -1.31 10.14
N ASN A 29 -5.16 -1.78 10.34
CA ASN A 29 -6.35 -1.12 9.78
C ASN A 29 -6.63 0.26 10.41
N ALA A 30 -6.29 0.46 11.68
CA ALA A 30 -6.38 1.75 12.37
C ALA A 30 -5.22 2.68 11.99
N THR A 31 -4.05 2.14 11.66
CA THR A 31 -2.89 2.94 11.26
C THR A 31 -2.99 3.35 9.78
N PHE A 32 -3.53 2.50 8.91
CA PHE A 32 -3.62 2.74 7.46
C PHE A 32 -5.05 2.57 6.96
N HIS A 33 -5.84 3.63 7.07
CA HIS A 33 -7.21 3.64 6.60
C HIS A 33 -7.27 3.92 5.09
N ILE A 34 -7.37 2.87 4.28
CA ILE A 34 -7.55 2.98 2.82
C ILE A 34 -9.03 3.03 2.45
N TRP A 35 -9.42 4.14 1.81
CA TRP A 35 -10.78 4.40 1.36
C TRP A 35 -10.80 5.10 0.00
N HIS A 36 -11.96 5.59 -0.44
CA HIS A 36 -12.08 6.40 -1.65
C HIS A 36 -12.87 7.68 -1.38
N HIS A 37 -12.57 8.74 -2.13
CA HIS A 37 -13.33 9.98 -2.15
C HIS A 37 -13.59 10.36 -3.61
N GLY A 38 -14.80 10.07 -4.10
CA GLY A 38 -15.13 10.17 -5.52
C GLY A 38 -14.17 9.32 -6.39
N HIS A 39 -13.49 9.99 -7.32
CA HIS A 39 -12.52 9.37 -8.23
C HIS A 39 -11.18 9.05 -7.58
N PHE A 40 -10.86 9.63 -6.42
CA PHE A 40 -9.57 9.43 -5.75
C PHE A 40 -9.58 8.19 -4.86
N GLY A 41 -8.48 7.45 -4.86
CA GLY A 41 -8.12 6.60 -3.72
C GLY A 41 -7.54 7.46 -2.59
N THR A 42 -7.80 7.08 -1.35
CA THR A 42 -7.32 7.83 -0.17
C THR A 42 -6.66 6.90 0.84
N ILE A 43 -5.63 7.40 1.51
CA ILE A 43 -5.00 6.75 2.66
C ILE A 43 -4.94 7.73 3.82
N ASN A 44 -5.49 7.38 4.97
CA ASN A 44 -5.58 8.27 6.13
C ASN A 44 -6.17 9.66 5.76
N LYS A 45 -7.20 9.64 4.91
CA LYS A 45 -7.91 10.81 4.35
C LYS A 45 -7.11 11.65 3.34
N LEU A 46 -5.85 11.33 3.06
CA LEU A 46 -5.03 11.99 2.04
C LEU A 46 -5.38 11.43 0.66
N ARG A 47 -5.66 12.29 -0.31
CA ARG A 47 -5.97 11.90 -1.69
C ARG A 47 -4.69 11.60 -2.46
N LEU A 48 -4.70 10.47 -3.15
CA LEU A 48 -3.60 10.05 -4.02
C LEU A 48 -4.04 10.13 -5.48
N GLY A 49 -3.62 11.18 -6.15
CA GLY A 49 -3.97 11.50 -7.54
C GLY A 49 -4.30 12.98 -7.71
N ARG A 50 -4.66 13.36 -8.93
CA ARG A 50 -5.04 14.72 -9.30
C ARG A 50 -6.07 14.69 -10.42
N LEU A 51 -6.99 15.65 -10.44
CA LEU A 51 -7.93 15.83 -11.54
C LEU A 51 -7.99 17.31 -11.93
N PRO A 52 -8.28 17.64 -13.21
CA PRO A 52 -8.41 19.03 -13.64
C PRO A 52 -9.55 19.76 -12.92
N SER A 53 -10.65 19.05 -12.64
CA SER A 53 -11.83 19.56 -11.93
C SER A 53 -11.67 19.60 -10.41
N ALA A 54 -10.68 18.91 -9.86
CA ALA A 54 -10.44 18.80 -8.43
C ALA A 54 -8.92 18.72 -8.16
N PRO A 55 -8.20 19.85 -8.21
CA PRO A 55 -6.77 19.87 -8.01
C PRO A 55 -6.42 19.43 -6.58
N VAL A 56 -5.37 18.63 -6.47
CA VAL A 56 -4.81 18.15 -5.20
C VAL A 56 -3.39 18.71 -5.08
N ASP A 57 -3.06 19.24 -3.90
CA ASP A 57 -1.73 19.77 -3.62
C ASP A 57 -0.69 18.63 -3.63
N TRP A 58 0.47 18.90 -4.20
CA TRP A 58 1.60 17.99 -4.17
C TRP A 58 2.04 17.65 -2.75
N ALA A 59 1.90 18.56 -1.78
CA ALA A 59 2.16 18.25 -0.38
C ALA A 59 1.28 17.10 0.14
N GLU A 60 0.00 17.07 -0.25
CA GLU A 60 -0.95 16.00 0.09
C GLU A 60 -0.60 14.69 -0.63
N ILE A 61 -0.32 14.75 -1.93
CA ILE A 61 0.10 13.59 -2.74
C ILE A 61 1.39 12.96 -2.17
N ASN A 62 2.37 13.79 -1.83
CA ASN A 62 3.64 13.37 -1.25
C ASN A 62 3.44 12.71 0.12
N ALA A 63 2.57 13.28 0.97
CA ALA A 63 2.23 12.69 2.25
C ALA A 63 1.50 11.34 2.08
N ALA A 64 0.60 11.23 1.10
CA ALA A 64 -0.07 9.98 0.75
C ALA A 64 0.92 8.91 0.29
N TRP A 65 1.88 9.25 -0.59
CA TRP A 65 2.98 8.36 -0.97
C TRP A 65 3.84 7.93 0.23
N GLY A 66 4.03 8.85 1.18
CA GLY A 66 4.64 8.56 2.47
C GLY A 66 3.97 7.40 3.22
N GLN A 67 2.67 7.52 3.41
CA GLN A 67 1.85 6.52 4.08
C GLN A 67 1.79 5.19 3.31
N VAL A 68 1.67 5.26 1.97
CA VAL A 68 1.66 4.08 1.09
C VAL A 68 2.98 3.32 1.17
N THR A 69 4.11 4.03 1.18
CA THR A 69 5.44 3.44 1.31
C THR A 69 5.61 2.75 2.66
N LEU A 70 5.19 3.42 3.74
CA LEU A 70 5.24 2.86 5.07
C LEU A 70 4.38 1.60 5.21
N LEU A 71 3.17 1.61 4.63
CA LEU A 71 2.28 0.45 4.63
C LEU A 71 2.95 -0.75 3.97
N LEU A 72 3.42 -0.62 2.72
CA LEU A 72 4.00 -1.75 1.99
C LEU A 72 5.26 -2.29 2.67
N VAL A 73 6.12 -1.41 3.21
CA VAL A 73 7.29 -1.82 4.01
C VAL A 73 6.86 -2.59 5.25
N SER A 74 5.80 -2.17 5.92
CA SER A 74 5.32 -2.82 7.14
C SER A 74 4.71 -4.19 6.85
N LEU A 75 3.95 -4.33 5.76
CA LEU A 75 3.41 -5.61 5.30
C LEU A 75 4.53 -6.58 4.88
N ALA A 76 5.50 -6.11 4.10
CA ALA A 76 6.65 -6.91 3.68
C ALA A 76 7.48 -7.40 4.89
N ARG A 77 7.70 -6.52 5.89
CA ARG A 77 8.38 -6.89 7.13
C ARG A 77 7.64 -7.98 7.90
N TYR A 78 6.32 -7.89 8.01
CA TYR A 78 5.53 -8.92 8.67
C TYR A 78 5.67 -10.29 7.98
N MET A 79 5.69 -10.30 6.64
CA MET A 79 5.87 -11.52 5.85
C MET A 79 7.32 -11.97 5.72
N ASN A 80 8.28 -11.26 6.34
CA ASN A 80 9.71 -11.46 6.13
C ASN A 80 10.14 -11.45 4.64
N LEU A 81 9.43 -10.66 3.82
CA LEU A 81 9.71 -10.48 2.41
C LEU A 81 10.82 -9.44 2.23
N LYS A 82 11.83 -9.81 1.43
CA LYS A 82 12.89 -8.89 0.98
C LYS A 82 12.73 -8.66 -0.52
N PHE A 83 12.57 -7.41 -0.91
CA PHE A 83 12.52 -7.03 -2.32
C PHE A 83 13.89 -7.14 -2.98
N GLU A 84 13.92 -7.59 -4.23
CA GLU A 84 15.19 -7.93 -4.92
C GLU A 84 15.96 -6.73 -5.45
N LYS A 85 15.31 -5.88 -6.27
CA LYS A 85 15.94 -4.78 -7.01
C LYS A 85 15.89 -3.45 -6.27
N TYR A 86 14.97 -3.32 -5.33
CA TYR A 86 14.61 -2.03 -4.76
C TYR A 86 14.46 -2.13 -3.26
N ARG A 87 14.82 -1.06 -2.55
CA ARG A 87 14.51 -0.88 -1.14
C ARG A 87 13.62 0.34 -0.97
N LEU A 88 12.41 0.11 -0.45
CA LEU A 88 11.48 1.18 -0.12
C LEU A 88 11.89 1.84 1.19
N VAL A 89 12.01 3.16 1.20
CA VAL A 89 12.41 3.95 2.38
C VAL A 89 11.30 4.94 2.73
N PRO A 90 10.50 4.64 3.78
CA PRO A 90 9.51 5.58 4.30
C PRO A 90 10.22 6.76 4.98
N TYR A 91 9.94 7.97 4.51
CA TYR A 91 10.55 9.21 5.03
C TYR A 91 9.52 10.36 5.02
N GLY A 92 8.36 10.12 5.64
CA GLY A 92 7.26 11.09 5.68
C GLY A 92 6.78 11.47 4.27
N ASN A 93 6.60 12.75 4.01
CA ASN A 93 6.26 13.28 2.68
C ASN A 93 7.45 13.34 1.71
N HIS A 94 8.62 12.81 2.07
CA HIS A 94 9.80 12.75 1.21
C HIS A 94 10.31 11.30 1.05
N SER A 95 9.41 10.31 1.14
CA SER A 95 9.72 8.90 0.90
C SER A 95 10.36 8.67 -0.47
N TYR A 96 11.17 7.63 -0.57
CA TYR A 96 11.93 7.33 -1.79
C TYR A 96 12.22 5.83 -1.92
N VAL A 97 12.69 5.44 -3.10
CA VAL A 97 13.13 4.09 -3.43
C VAL A 97 14.62 4.10 -3.71
N GLU A 98 15.35 3.18 -3.12
CA GLU A 98 16.76 2.94 -3.47
C GLU A 98 16.88 1.78 -4.43
N VAL A 99 17.74 1.90 -5.43
CA VAL A 99 18.06 0.81 -6.36
C VAL A 99 19.18 -0.02 -5.77
N LEU A 100 18.93 -1.29 -5.47
CA LEU A 100 19.94 -2.17 -4.88
C LEU A 100 21.06 -2.46 -5.88
N GLY A 101 22.31 -2.37 -5.41
CA GLY A 101 23.50 -2.48 -6.27
C GLY A 101 23.92 -1.17 -6.94
N GLU A 102 23.09 -0.12 -6.89
CA GLU A 102 23.43 1.23 -7.37
C GLU A 102 23.41 2.23 -6.20
N LYS A 103 24.27 3.24 -6.20
CA LYS A 103 24.15 4.38 -5.26
C LYS A 103 23.10 5.38 -5.74
N LYS A 104 21.91 4.88 -6.11
CA LYS A 104 20.86 5.65 -6.79
C LYS A 104 19.56 5.63 -6.00
N THR A 105 19.00 6.82 -5.81
CA THR A 105 17.73 7.04 -5.12
C THR A 105 16.70 7.66 -6.07
N LEU A 106 15.47 7.16 -6.03
CA LEU A 106 14.34 7.60 -6.83
C LEU A 106 13.27 8.19 -5.88
N PRO A 107 13.00 9.51 -5.92
CA PRO A 107 12.04 10.15 -5.03
C PRO A 107 10.60 9.74 -5.35
N LEU A 108 9.83 9.36 -4.33
CA LEU A 108 8.36 9.20 -4.39
C LEU A 108 7.67 10.49 -3.92
N TYR A 109 8.22 11.64 -4.29
CA TYR A 109 7.63 12.95 -4.04
C TYR A 109 7.96 13.93 -5.18
N GLY A 110 7.13 14.95 -5.31
CA GLY A 110 7.23 15.99 -6.33
C GLY A 110 6.85 17.37 -5.81
N GLN A 111 7.23 18.41 -6.55
CA GLN A 111 6.82 19.80 -6.28
C GLN A 111 5.80 20.31 -7.31
N GLY A 112 5.45 19.49 -8.31
CA GLY A 112 4.59 19.90 -9.41
C GLY A 112 5.23 20.91 -10.37
N GLY A 113 4.39 21.50 -11.21
CA GLY A 113 4.81 22.47 -12.23
C GLY A 113 5.41 21.84 -13.50
N ILE A 114 5.68 22.69 -14.50
CA ILE A 114 6.11 22.24 -15.84
C ILE A 114 7.41 21.44 -15.76
N ARG A 115 8.39 21.86 -14.94
CA ARG A 115 9.67 21.15 -14.76
C ARG A 115 9.50 19.73 -14.19
N PHE A 116 8.44 19.49 -13.42
CA PHE A 116 8.16 18.18 -12.85
C PHE A 116 7.61 17.21 -13.89
N VAL A 117 6.81 17.68 -14.85
CA VAL A 117 6.30 16.86 -15.97
C VAL A 117 7.44 16.29 -16.82
N TRP A 118 8.56 17.00 -16.91
CA TRP A 118 9.76 16.55 -17.63
C TRP A 118 10.73 15.71 -16.79
N ASN A 119 10.47 15.54 -15.48
CA ASN A 119 11.34 14.77 -14.60
C ASN A 119 10.86 13.32 -14.47
N THR A 120 11.60 12.41 -15.08
CA THR A 120 11.28 10.97 -15.08
C THR A 120 11.58 10.27 -13.75
N LYS A 121 12.27 10.92 -12.79
CA LYS A 121 12.67 10.27 -11.54
C LYS A 121 11.48 9.82 -10.69
N PHE A 122 10.42 10.61 -10.64
CA PHE A 122 9.20 10.26 -9.91
C PHE A 122 8.46 9.10 -10.60
N ASP A 123 8.35 9.13 -11.94
CA ASP A 123 7.80 8.03 -12.73
C ASP A 123 8.57 6.73 -12.52
N LEU A 124 9.91 6.79 -12.53
CA LEU A 124 10.77 5.64 -12.23
C LEU A 124 10.56 5.13 -10.80
N ALA A 125 10.41 6.03 -9.83
CA ALA A 125 10.13 5.67 -8.44
C ALA A 125 8.80 4.93 -8.30
N MET A 126 7.73 5.42 -8.95
CA MET A 126 6.41 4.77 -8.94
C MET A 126 6.43 3.40 -9.62
N VAL A 127 7.18 3.26 -10.72
CA VAL A 127 7.37 1.96 -11.38
C VAL A 127 8.12 0.99 -10.48
N ALA A 128 9.18 1.44 -9.81
CA ALA A 128 9.93 0.64 -8.84
C ALA A 128 9.08 0.25 -7.62
N PHE A 129 8.22 1.16 -7.15
CA PHE A 129 7.24 0.85 -6.10
C PHE A 129 6.26 -0.23 -6.55
N LEU A 130 5.73 -0.12 -7.78
CA LEU A 130 4.79 -1.10 -8.32
C LEU A 130 5.44 -2.49 -8.50
N ASP A 131 6.73 -2.54 -8.84
CA ASP A 131 7.51 -3.78 -8.88
C ASP A 131 7.62 -4.43 -7.49
N CYS A 132 7.86 -3.65 -6.44
CA CYS A 132 7.83 -4.16 -5.06
C CYS A 132 6.44 -4.68 -4.68
N LEU A 133 5.38 -3.97 -5.05
CA LEU A 133 4.00 -4.40 -4.79
C LEU A 133 3.65 -5.68 -5.56
N GLN A 134 4.21 -5.88 -6.76
CA GLN A 134 4.07 -7.11 -7.54
C GLN A 134 4.78 -8.29 -6.85
N GLN A 135 6.00 -8.11 -6.33
CA GLN A 135 6.66 -9.14 -5.52
C GLN A 135 5.85 -9.49 -4.28
N PHE A 136 5.28 -8.49 -3.60
CA PHE A 136 4.36 -8.72 -2.48
C PHE A 136 3.10 -9.51 -2.90
N LYS A 137 2.49 -9.16 -4.04
CA LYS A 137 1.36 -9.91 -4.61
C LYS A 137 1.73 -11.39 -4.80
N GLU A 138 2.88 -11.66 -5.39
CA GLU A 138 3.34 -13.03 -5.63
C GLU A 138 3.48 -13.81 -4.31
N GLU A 139 4.03 -13.20 -3.26
CA GLU A 139 4.11 -13.86 -1.94
C GLU A 139 2.75 -14.10 -1.28
N VAL A 140 1.78 -13.18 -1.40
CA VAL A 140 0.45 -13.38 -0.77
C VAL A 140 -0.39 -14.40 -1.55
N GLU A 141 -0.18 -14.50 -2.86
CA GLU A 141 -0.83 -15.47 -3.74
C GLU A 141 -0.09 -16.81 -3.80
N LYS A 142 1.07 -16.93 -3.13
CA LYS A 142 1.77 -18.22 -2.99
C LYS A 142 0.92 -19.20 -2.17
N GLY A 143 0.80 -20.41 -2.71
CA GLY A 143 0.01 -21.48 -2.12
C GLY A 143 -1.46 -21.43 -2.55
N ASN A 144 -2.15 -22.56 -2.44
CA ASN A 144 -3.47 -22.78 -3.01
C ASN A 144 -4.61 -22.10 -2.20
N SER A 145 -4.40 -20.86 -1.77
CA SER A 145 -5.30 -20.11 -0.87
C SER A 145 -6.56 -19.58 -1.56
N GLY A 146 -6.62 -19.61 -2.89
CA GLY A 146 -7.71 -19.01 -3.69
C GLY A 146 -7.75 -17.48 -3.65
N PHE A 147 -6.92 -16.83 -2.83
CA PHE A 147 -6.85 -15.39 -2.70
C PHE A 147 -6.04 -14.78 -3.84
N HIS A 148 -6.60 -13.75 -4.48
CA HIS A 148 -5.93 -12.98 -5.52
C HIS A 148 -6.21 -11.50 -5.34
N LEU A 149 -5.21 -10.65 -5.55
CA LEU A 149 -5.39 -9.21 -5.65
C LEU A 149 -6.18 -8.88 -6.93
N PRO A 150 -7.13 -7.93 -6.87
CA PRO A 150 -8.10 -7.70 -7.94
C PRO A 150 -7.49 -7.10 -9.21
N TYR A 151 -6.41 -6.32 -9.10
CA TYR A 151 -5.79 -5.67 -10.24
C TYR A 151 -4.41 -6.26 -10.55
N ARG A 152 -4.17 -6.62 -11.81
CA ARG A 152 -2.87 -7.12 -12.25
C ARG A 152 -1.89 -5.96 -12.43
N MET A 153 -0.62 -6.16 -12.07
CA MET A 153 0.41 -5.13 -12.13
C MET A 153 1.59 -5.63 -12.95
N GLU A 154 2.00 -4.88 -13.96
CA GLU A 154 3.16 -5.25 -14.79
C GLU A 154 3.82 -4.00 -15.40
N LYS A 155 5.14 -3.86 -15.23
CA LYS A 155 5.98 -2.83 -15.91
C LYS A 155 5.45 -1.38 -15.80
N GLY A 156 4.86 -1.03 -14.65
CA GLY A 156 4.28 0.30 -14.40
C GLY A 156 2.85 0.48 -14.91
N LYS A 157 2.19 -0.61 -15.31
CA LYS A 157 0.78 -0.62 -15.70
C LYS A 157 -0.04 -1.41 -14.69
N ILE A 158 -1.27 -1.00 -14.50
CA ILE A 158 -2.26 -1.65 -13.65
C ILE A 158 -3.48 -1.94 -14.50
N GLU A 159 -3.87 -3.20 -14.53
CA GLU A 159 -4.95 -3.73 -15.37
C GLU A 159 -6.12 -4.19 -14.50
N ASP A 160 -7.32 -3.80 -14.92
CA ASP A 160 -8.58 -4.33 -14.41
C ASP A 160 -9.05 -5.47 -15.31
N SER A 161 -8.82 -6.71 -14.88
CA SER A 161 -9.16 -7.91 -15.64
C SER A 161 -10.67 -8.07 -15.88
N ALA A 162 -11.52 -7.42 -15.09
CA ALA A 162 -12.97 -7.46 -15.30
C ALA A 162 -13.39 -6.60 -16.50
N THR A 163 -12.69 -5.50 -16.77
CA THR A 163 -13.04 -4.57 -17.86
C THR A 163 -12.04 -4.57 -19.02
N GLY A 164 -10.89 -5.22 -18.86
CA GLY A 164 -9.77 -5.20 -19.81
C GLY A 164 -9.03 -3.85 -19.87
N ASN A 165 -9.41 -2.88 -19.04
CA ASN A 165 -8.81 -1.55 -19.06
C ASN A 165 -7.44 -1.56 -18.38
N THR A 166 -6.47 -0.90 -19.00
CA THR A 166 -5.11 -0.75 -18.47
C THR A 166 -4.77 0.71 -18.26
N TYR A 167 -4.24 1.03 -17.08
CA TYR A 167 -3.82 2.39 -16.71
C TYR A 167 -2.33 2.41 -16.35
N ASN A 168 -1.64 3.51 -16.66
CA ASN A 168 -0.21 3.67 -16.37
C ASN A 168 -0.02 4.44 -15.06
N ILE A 169 0.94 4.02 -14.24
CA ILE A 169 1.28 4.73 -12.99
C ILE A 169 2.19 5.95 -13.24
N ARG A 170 2.80 6.04 -14.43
CA ARG A 170 3.60 7.20 -14.87
C ARG A 170 2.70 8.41 -15.14
N ILE A 171 3.21 9.60 -14.87
CA ILE A 171 2.57 10.87 -15.22
C ILE A 171 2.89 11.24 -16.67
N GLN A 172 4.11 10.94 -17.14
CA GLN A 172 4.50 11.32 -18.49
C GLN A 172 3.65 10.60 -19.55
N LEU A 173 3.16 11.36 -20.53
CA LEU A 173 2.29 10.88 -21.61
C LEU A 173 0.99 10.21 -21.09
N ASN A 174 0.48 10.66 -19.94
CA ASN A 174 -0.73 10.15 -19.31
C ASN A 174 -1.70 11.30 -19.02
N SER A 175 -2.99 10.99 -18.90
CA SER A 175 -3.97 11.96 -18.40
C SER A 175 -4.02 11.94 -16.87
N GLU A 176 -4.41 13.06 -16.26
CA GLU A 176 -4.59 13.15 -14.81
C GLU A 176 -5.64 12.13 -14.30
N GLU A 177 -6.69 11.88 -15.08
CA GLU A 177 -7.72 10.87 -14.81
C GLU A 177 -7.15 9.44 -14.85
N GLY A 178 -6.37 9.12 -15.88
CA GLY A 178 -5.76 7.81 -16.06
C GLY A 178 -4.76 7.50 -14.94
N TRP A 179 -3.93 8.49 -14.60
CA TRP A 179 -2.98 8.40 -13.49
C TRP A 179 -3.71 8.22 -12.14
N THR A 180 -4.72 9.04 -11.86
CA THR A 180 -5.53 8.91 -10.63
C THR A 180 -6.21 7.56 -10.52
N LYS A 181 -6.71 7.02 -11.63
CA LYS A 181 -7.35 5.70 -11.66
C LYS A 181 -6.34 4.57 -11.41
N ALA A 182 -5.14 4.65 -11.98
CA ALA A 182 -4.05 3.73 -11.67
C ALA A 182 -3.72 3.73 -10.17
N LEU A 183 -3.55 4.91 -9.57
CA LEU A 183 -3.26 5.05 -8.14
C LEU A 183 -4.38 4.51 -7.25
N LYS A 184 -5.65 4.71 -7.64
CA LYS A 184 -6.79 4.13 -6.94
C LYS A 184 -6.76 2.61 -6.99
N PHE A 185 -6.46 2.00 -8.13
CA PHE A 185 -6.33 0.55 -8.25
C PHE A 185 -5.17 -0.01 -7.43
N MET A 186 -4.03 0.68 -7.43
CA MET A 186 -2.88 0.35 -6.57
C MET A 186 -3.28 0.35 -5.08
N LEU A 187 -3.98 1.38 -4.61
CA LEU A 187 -4.47 1.45 -3.23
C LEU A 187 -5.47 0.35 -2.90
N THR A 188 -6.34 -0.03 -3.85
CA THR A 188 -7.23 -1.17 -3.66
C THR A 188 -6.44 -2.47 -3.49
N ASN A 189 -5.43 -2.74 -4.32
CA ASN A 189 -4.57 -3.91 -4.14
C ASN A 189 -3.89 -3.92 -2.76
N LEU A 190 -3.36 -2.77 -2.31
CA LEU A 190 -2.79 -2.63 -0.97
C LEU A 190 -3.82 -2.89 0.14
N LYS A 191 -5.06 -2.45 -0.02
CA LYS A 191 -6.15 -2.71 0.92
C LYS A 191 -6.48 -4.20 1.02
N TRP A 192 -6.52 -4.89 -0.12
CA TRP A 192 -6.73 -6.35 -0.15
C TRP A 192 -5.58 -7.09 0.52
N GLY A 193 -4.33 -6.72 0.19
CA GLY A 193 -3.14 -7.27 0.84
C GLY A 193 -3.10 -7.04 2.35
N LEU A 194 -3.47 -5.84 2.79
CA LEU A 194 -3.63 -5.50 4.21
C LEU A 194 -4.69 -6.39 4.89
N GLY A 195 -5.84 -6.61 4.24
CA GLY A 195 -6.89 -7.50 4.74
C GLY A 195 -6.40 -8.94 4.89
N TRP A 196 -5.68 -9.45 3.90
CA TRP A 196 -5.09 -10.79 3.93
C TRP A 196 -4.05 -10.95 5.05
N VAL A 197 -3.13 -10.00 5.19
CA VAL A 197 -2.13 -10.01 6.27
C VAL A 197 -2.82 -9.96 7.64
N SER A 198 -3.83 -9.11 7.77
CA SER A 198 -4.62 -8.99 9.00
C SER A 198 -5.34 -10.30 9.34
N ALA A 199 -5.85 -11.03 8.35
CA ALA A 199 -6.45 -12.35 8.54
C ALA A 199 -5.40 -13.38 9.01
N LYS A 200 -4.22 -13.42 8.41
CA LYS A 200 -3.12 -14.32 8.85
C LYS A 200 -2.69 -14.05 10.29
N ILE A 201 -2.54 -12.78 10.67
CA ILE A 201 -2.21 -12.38 12.05
C ILE A 201 -3.21 -12.98 13.04
N ASN A 202 -4.52 -12.97 12.72
CA ASN A 202 -5.55 -13.56 13.58
C ASN A 202 -5.47 -15.09 13.69
N HIS A 203 -5.03 -15.77 12.64
CA HIS A 203 -4.91 -17.23 12.63
C HIS A 203 -3.67 -17.73 13.39
N GLU A 204 -2.60 -16.94 13.45
CA GLU A 204 -1.36 -17.28 14.19
C GLU A 204 -1.45 -16.99 15.70
N MET A 205 -2.55 -16.39 16.17
CA MET A 205 -2.85 -16.10 17.59
C MET A 205 -3.97 -16.99 18.12
#